data_AF-A0A3D5F7E3-F1
#
_entry.id   AF-A0A3D5F7E3-F1
#
_cell.length_a   1.000
_cell.length_b   1.000
_cell.length_c   1.000
_cell.angle_alpha   90.00
_cell.angle_beta   90.00
_cell.angle_gamma   90.00
#
_symmetry.space_group_name_H-M   'P 1'
#
loop_
_entity.id
_entity.type
_entity.pdbx_description
1 polymer ?
#
loop_
_entity_poly.entity_id
_entity_poly.type
_entity_poly.pdbx_seq_one_letter_code
_entity_poly.pdbx_strand_id
1 'polypeptide(L)'
;MKKTPFILSIMFVVFLIVVFSTVFSGPENVDVVSGNGRIEATEIGISAKVAGRVEEIYVSEGDRVTAGDVVAKLDTTTINSQLQQAKAQHQQAKSAVEAANMAVAQRQSEKSALEAALLQTKAELKAAEAHAARTNELAKTGAVSKQLAEDNLTNVESAKAAVNAAKARLTAADATIEASRAQYYSAQAAVSAANATIAQIQSEINDMVLKAPRNGRIQYRVVEPGEVVSAGGRVLSLVDLTNVYMTFFLPASQVGKLTMGGEAL
;
A
#
# COMPACT_ATOMS: atom_id res chain seq x y z
N MET A 1 18.74 93.71 -55.24
CA MET A 1 17.92 92.50 -55.00
C MET A 1 18.58 91.66 -53.92
N LYS A 2 18.10 91.74 -52.67
CA LYS A 2 18.73 91.16 -51.47
C LYS A 2 17.70 90.31 -50.71
N LYS A 3 17.70 88.98 -50.91
CA LYS A 3 16.95 87.99 -50.11
C LYS A 3 17.86 86.92 -49.49
N THR A 4 19.18 87.13 -49.51
CA THR A 4 20.19 86.23 -48.92
C THR A 4 20.31 86.26 -47.38
N PRO A 5 19.95 87.33 -46.62
CA PRO A 5 20.10 87.29 -45.16
C PRO A 5 18.91 86.62 -44.42
N PHE A 6 17.76 86.41 -45.06
CA PHE A 6 16.58 85.83 -44.41
C PHE A 6 16.62 84.30 -44.34
N ILE A 7 17.13 83.63 -45.39
CA ILE A 7 17.29 82.17 -45.44
C ILE A 7 18.38 81.71 -44.46
N LEU A 8 19.46 82.48 -44.32
CA LEU A 8 20.55 82.19 -43.38
C LEU A 8 20.08 82.28 -41.92
N SER A 9 19.18 83.22 -41.61
CA SER A 9 18.62 83.38 -40.26
C SER A 9 17.66 82.25 -39.89
N ILE A 10 16.84 81.78 -40.83
CA ILE A 10 15.96 80.61 -40.61
C ILE A 10 16.80 79.33 -40.43
N MET A 11 17.85 79.15 -41.24
CA MET A 11 18.76 78.01 -41.06
C MET A 11 19.50 78.07 -39.73
N PHE A 12 19.88 79.26 -39.26
CA PHE A 12 20.51 79.42 -37.95
C PHE A 12 19.55 79.16 -36.79
N VAL A 13 18.28 79.55 -36.92
CA VAL A 13 17.25 79.25 -35.92
C VAL A 13 16.89 77.76 -35.92
N VAL A 14 16.77 77.13 -37.09
CA VAL A 14 16.56 75.67 -37.18
C VAL A 14 17.77 74.91 -36.66
N PHE A 15 18.99 75.35 -36.98
CA PHE A 15 20.23 74.80 -36.43
C PHE A 15 20.29 74.98 -34.91
N LEU A 16 19.91 76.14 -34.38
CA LEU A 16 19.80 76.36 -32.93
C LEU A 16 18.71 75.50 -32.30
N ILE A 17 17.57 75.27 -32.95
CA ILE A 17 16.51 74.41 -32.42
C ILE A 17 16.94 72.94 -32.44
N VAL A 18 17.63 72.50 -33.49
CA VAL A 18 18.16 71.13 -33.59
C VAL A 18 19.33 70.92 -32.63
N VAL A 19 20.22 71.91 -32.48
CA VAL A 19 21.33 71.86 -31.50
C VAL A 19 20.77 71.94 -30.09
N PHE A 20 19.74 72.76 -29.83
CA PHE A 20 19.09 72.84 -28.54
C PHE A 20 18.34 71.54 -28.22
N SER A 21 17.63 70.93 -29.18
CA SER A 21 16.97 69.65 -28.95
C SER A 21 17.96 68.50 -28.77
N THR A 22 19.12 68.53 -29.42
CA THR A 22 20.17 67.49 -29.29
C THR A 22 21.06 67.68 -28.07
N VAL A 23 21.26 68.92 -27.60
CA VAL A 23 22.07 69.24 -26.41
C VAL A 23 21.26 69.22 -25.11
N PHE A 24 19.96 69.57 -25.14
CA PHE A 24 19.06 69.50 -23.97
C PHE A 24 18.25 68.20 -23.87
N SER A 25 18.34 67.30 -24.84
CA SER A 25 17.96 65.89 -24.60
C SER A 25 19.09 65.24 -23.78
N GLY A 26 19.06 65.48 -22.47
CA GLY A 26 19.87 64.71 -21.51
C GLY A 26 19.61 63.22 -21.68
N PRO A 27 20.51 62.35 -21.19
CA PRO A 27 20.39 60.91 -21.37
C PRO A 27 18.97 60.51 -20.97
N GLU A 28 18.32 59.77 -21.87
CA GLU A 28 16.99 59.21 -21.65
C GLU A 28 16.97 58.64 -20.24
N ASN A 29 16.27 59.32 -19.32
CA ASN A 29 16.08 58.80 -17.98
C ASN A 29 15.19 57.58 -18.18
N VAL A 30 15.82 56.43 -18.38
CA VAL A 30 15.18 55.14 -18.17
C VAL A 30 14.57 55.29 -16.78
N ASP A 31 13.24 55.29 -16.71
CA ASP A 31 12.46 55.53 -15.49
C ASP A 31 12.65 54.31 -14.58
N VAL A 32 13.87 54.12 -14.07
CA VAL A 32 14.26 52.99 -13.23
C VAL A 32 13.65 53.25 -11.87
N VAL A 33 12.49 52.64 -11.65
CA VAL A 33 11.80 52.69 -10.37
C VAL A 33 12.55 51.80 -9.38
N SER A 34 13.37 52.42 -8.54
CA SER A 34 14.03 51.73 -7.43
C SER A 34 13.09 51.54 -6.25
N GLY A 35 13.11 50.36 -5.65
CA GLY A 35 12.34 49.98 -4.47
C GLY A 35 13.10 48.94 -3.67
N ASN A 36 12.58 48.58 -2.50
CA ASN A 36 13.09 47.45 -1.73
C ASN A 36 12.41 46.17 -2.21
N GLY A 37 13.16 45.06 -2.19
CA GLY A 37 12.63 43.74 -2.52
C GLY A 37 13.09 42.69 -1.52
N ARG A 38 12.46 41.53 -1.55
CA ARG A 38 12.85 40.34 -0.78
C ARG A 38 13.07 39.19 -1.75
N ILE A 39 14.21 38.52 -1.60
CA ILE A 39 14.48 37.26 -2.29
C ILE A 39 13.81 36.17 -1.49
N GLU A 40 12.98 35.38 -2.15
CA GLU A 40 12.26 34.26 -1.57
C GLU A 40 12.54 33.00 -2.38
N ALA A 41 12.47 31.88 -1.69
CA ALA A 41 12.61 30.55 -2.26
C ALA A 41 11.53 29.67 -1.65
N THR A 42 11.16 28.61 -2.35
CA THR A 42 10.07 27.74 -1.87
C THR A 42 10.52 26.98 -0.63
N GLU A 43 9.84 27.22 0.50
CA GLU A 43 10.06 26.49 1.75
C GLU A 43 9.22 25.21 1.80
N ILE A 44 9.86 24.11 2.19
CA ILE A 44 9.27 22.78 2.32
C ILE A 44 9.50 22.30 3.74
N GLY A 45 8.42 22.05 4.48
CA GLY A 45 8.49 21.42 5.80
C GLY A 45 8.67 19.93 5.68
N ILE A 46 9.73 19.40 6.29
CA ILE A 46 9.89 17.96 6.49
C ILE A 46 9.27 17.63 7.85
N SER A 47 8.11 16.99 7.81
CA SER A 47 7.29 16.68 8.97
C SER A 47 7.24 15.18 9.27
N ALA A 48 7.08 14.83 10.53
CA ALA A 48 6.83 13.47 10.96
C ALA A 48 5.39 13.06 10.60
N LYS A 49 5.23 11.95 9.87
CA LYS A 49 3.89 11.44 9.52
C LYS A 49 3.21 10.76 10.72
N VAL A 50 4.00 10.15 11.59
CA VAL A 50 3.57 9.52 12.84
C VAL A 50 4.15 10.26 14.04
N ALA A 51 3.48 10.20 15.19
CA ALA A 51 4.01 10.78 16.42
C ALA A 51 5.17 9.91 16.96
N GLY A 52 6.21 10.56 17.48
CA GLY A 52 7.38 9.85 17.98
C GLY A 52 8.40 10.77 18.62
N ARG A 53 9.35 10.18 19.35
CA ARG A 53 10.53 10.89 19.84
C ARG A 53 11.58 10.95 18.73
N VAL A 54 12.19 12.11 18.50
CA VAL A 54 13.33 12.21 17.59
C VAL A 54 14.52 11.51 18.24
N GLU A 55 15.00 10.44 17.60
CA GLU A 55 16.20 9.72 18.04
C GLU A 55 17.45 10.48 17.59
N GLU A 56 17.49 10.85 16.30
CA GLU A 56 18.65 11.47 15.70
C GLU A 56 18.26 12.37 14.51
N ILE A 57 19.04 13.45 14.33
CA ILE A 57 18.98 14.34 13.17
C ILE A 57 20.34 14.30 12.49
N TYR A 58 20.39 13.86 11.24
CA TYR A 58 21.63 13.60 10.50
C TYR A 58 22.20 14.82 9.77
N VAL A 59 21.45 15.93 9.77
CA VAL A 59 21.78 17.15 9.02
C VAL A 59 21.78 18.38 9.91
N SER A 60 22.64 19.32 9.55
CA SER A 60 22.77 20.63 10.21
C SER A 60 22.18 21.73 9.34
N GLU A 61 21.92 22.89 9.96
CA GLU A 61 21.49 24.08 9.24
C GLU A 61 22.55 24.48 8.21
N GLY A 62 22.10 24.81 7.00
CA GLY A 62 22.98 25.11 5.88
C GLY A 62 23.44 23.91 5.07
N ASP A 63 23.19 22.67 5.49
CA ASP A 63 23.59 21.48 4.73
C ASP A 63 22.78 21.32 3.44
N ARG A 64 23.44 20.84 2.38
CA ARG A 64 22.78 20.48 1.12
C ARG A 64 22.33 19.03 1.19
N VAL A 65 21.08 18.77 0.82
CA VAL A 65 20.49 17.44 0.75
C VAL A 65 19.91 17.18 -0.63
N THR A 66 19.90 15.92 -1.02
CA THR A 66 19.30 15.42 -2.25
C THR A 66 17.99 14.68 -1.95
N ALA A 67 17.12 14.58 -2.95
CA ALA A 67 15.87 13.87 -2.82
C ALA A 67 16.11 12.40 -2.41
N GLY A 68 15.50 11.97 -1.30
CA GLY A 68 15.63 10.63 -0.74
C GLY A 68 16.64 10.50 0.39
N ASP A 69 17.47 11.52 0.65
CA ASP A 69 18.42 11.51 1.76
C ASP A 69 17.68 11.43 3.10
N VAL A 70 18.17 10.58 3.99
CA VAL A 70 17.66 10.46 5.36
C VAL A 70 18.16 11.64 6.17
N VAL A 71 17.23 12.45 6.67
CA VAL A 71 17.56 13.69 7.37
C VAL A 71 17.31 13.61 8.87
N ALA A 72 16.36 12.78 9.29
CA ALA A 72 16.08 12.52 10.70
C ALA A 72 15.44 11.13 10.88
N LYS A 73 15.57 10.58 12.08
CA LYS A 73 14.99 9.30 12.47
C LYS A 73 14.30 9.43 13.82
N LEU A 74 13.09 8.88 13.90
CA LEU A 74 12.34 8.75 15.14
C LEU A 74 12.70 7.43 15.84
N ASP A 75 12.53 7.39 17.17
CA ASP A 75 12.73 6.19 17.98
C ASP A 75 11.80 5.07 17.52
N THR A 76 12.39 3.92 17.19
CA THR A 76 11.69 2.74 16.66
C THR A 76 11.55 1.62 17.69
N THR A 77 11.99 1.80 18.94
CA THR A 77 12.10 0.71 19.94
C THR A 77 10.75 0.04 20.20
N THR A 78 9.70 0.84 20.43
CA THR A 78 8.35 0.33 20.71
C THR A 78 7.73 -0.34 19.49
N ILE A 79 7.81 0.28 18.31
CA ILE A 79 7.21 -0.27 17.08
C ILE A 79 7.94 -1.53 16.60
N ASN A 80 9.25 -1.64 16.84
CA ASN A 80 10.00 -2.86 16.55
C ASN A 80 9.55 -4.01 17.47
N SER A 81 9.25 -3.71 18.73
CA SER A 81 8.68 -4.71 19.66
C SER A 81 7.29 -5.17 19.18
N GLN A 82 6.45 -4.24 18.71
CA GLN A 82 5.16 -4.57 18.09
C GLN A 82 5.32 -5.41 16.81
N LEU A 83 6.34 -5.12 15.98
CA LEU A 83 6.66 -5.92 14.80
C LEU A 83 7.04 -7.36 15.19
N GLN A 84 7.85 -7.54 16.24
CA GLN A 84 8.19 -8.88 16.72
C GLN A 84 6.97 -9.64 17.24
N GLN A 85 6.08 -8.97 17.96
CA GLN A 85 4.81 -9.55 18.40
C GLN A 85 3.95 -9.97 17.20
N ALA A 86 3.81 -9.12 16.18
CA ALA A 86 3.05 -9.44 14.97
C ALA A 86 3.67 -10.62 14.19
N LYS A 87 5.01 -10.70 14.12
CA LYS A 87 5.73 -11.85 13.53
C LYS A 87 5.46 -13.14 14.29
N ALA A 88 5.42 -13.10 15.62
CA ALA A 88 5.08 -14.25 16.44
C ALA A 88 3.63 -14.71 16.20
N GLN A 89 2.68 -13.77 16.09
CA GLN A 89 1.28 -14.08 15.75
C GLN A 89 1.15 -14.69 14.35
N HIS A 90 1.90 -14.19 13.36
CA HIS A 90 1.95 -14.78 12.02
C HIS A 90 2.51 -16.21 12.05
N GLN A 91 3.55 -16.47 12.85
CA GLN A 91 4.08 -17.82 13.02
C GLN A 91 3.05 -18.76 13.68
N GLN A 92 2.34 -18.27 14.71
CA GLN A 92 1.24 -19.03 15.33
C GLN A 92 0.14 -19.36 14.31
N ALA A 93 -0.25 -18.39 13.46
CA ALA A 93 -1.24 -18.61 12.41
C ALA A 93 -0.76 -19.65 11.38
N LYS A 94 0.52 -19.64 10.99
CA LYS A 94 1.11 -20.68 10.13
C LYS A 94 1.04 -22.07 10.75
N SER A 95 1.39 -22.19 12.03
CA SER A 95 1.27 -23.48 12.73
C SER A 95 -0.18 -23.95 12.83
N ALA A 96 -1.15 -23.04 12.92
CA ALA A 96 -2.57 -23.39 12.86
C ALA A 96 -2.98 -23.92 11.46
N VAL A 97 -2.44 -23.37 10.38
CA VAL A 97 -2.64 -23.90 9.01
C VAL A 97 -2.10 -25.32 8.88
N GLU A 98 -0.89 -25.57 9.39
CA GLU A 98 -0.29 -26.91 9.39
C GLU A 98 -1.15 -27.91 10.17
N ALA A 99 -1.60 -27.53 11.37
CA ALA A 99 -2.50 -28.37 12.17
C ALA A 99 -3.83 -28.66 11.45
N ALA A 100 -4.42 -27.65 10.79
CA ALA A 100 -5.65 -27.83 10.01
C ALA A 100 -5.43 -28.73 8.79
N ASN A 101 -4.30 -28.61 8.10
CA ASN A 101 -3.94 -29.48 6.98
C ASN A 101 -3.76 -30.93 7.44
N MET A 102 -3.10 -31.15 8.58
CA MET A 102 -2.98 -32.47 9.18
C MET A 102 -4.34 -33.07 9.55
N ALA A 103 -5.27 -32.27 10.05
CA ALA A 103 -6.63 -32.71 10.31
C ALA A 103 -7.36 -33.14 9.02
N VAL A 104 -7.20 -32.41 7.91
CA VAL A 104 -7.74 -32.82 6.60
C VAL A 104 -7.16 -34.15 6.14
N ALA A 105 -5.83 -34.33 6.25
CA ALA A 105 -5.17 -35.59 5.88
C ALA A 105 -5.64 -36.77 6.73
N GLN A 106 -5.85 -36.55 8.03
CA GLN A 106 -6.40 -37.55 8.95
C GLN A 106 -7.81 -37.96 8.53
N ARG A 107 -8.69 -37.00 8.22
CA ARG A 107 -10.06 -37.28 7.75
C ARG A 107 -10.08 -38.00 6.40
N GLN A 108 -9.14 -37.68 5.52
CA GLN A 108 -8.98 -38.40 4.26
C GLN A 108 -8.58 -39.86 4.48
N SER A 109 -7.71 -40.13 5.46
CA SER A 109 -7.31 -41.49 5.83
C SER A 109 -8.48 -42.28 6.43
N GLU A 110 -9.29 -41.65 7.27
CA GLU A 110 -10.52 -42.22 7.82
C GLU A 110 -11.54 -42.57 6.72
N LYS A 111 -11.69 -41.69 5.71
CA LYS A 111 -12.50 -41.97 4.54
C LYS A 111 -12.03 -43.23 3.79
N SER A 112 -10.73 -43.39 3.56
CA SER A 112 -10.20 -44.60 2.92
C SER A 112 -10.49 -45.88 3.69
N ALA A 113 -10.49 -45.84 5.03
CA ALA A 113 -10.92 -46.98 5.86
C ALA A 113 -12.43 -47.27 5.69
N LEU A 114 -13.27 -46.25 5.58
CA LEU A 114 -14.71 -46.40 5.32
C LEU A 114 -15.00 -46.94 3.91
N GLU A 115 -14.20 -46.56 2.91
CA GLU A 115 -14.29 -47.10 1.55
C GLU A 115 -13.98 -48.60 1.53
N ALA A 116 -12.95 -49.04 2.27
CA ALA A 116 -12.65 -50.45 2.44
C ALA A 116 -13.79 -51.22 3.14
N ALA A 117 -14.39 -50.65 4.19
CA ALA A 117 -15.54 -51.23 4.86
C ALA A 117 -16.78 -51.30 3.95
N LEU A 118 -17.00 -50.31 3.08
CA LEU A 118 -18.06 -50.34 2.07
C LEU A 118 -17.80 -51.45 1.03
N LEU A 119 -16.55 -51.67 0.64
CA LEU A 119 -16.20 -52.76 -0.28
C LEU A 119 -16.46 -54.13 0.35
N GLN A 120 -16.11 -54.30 1.63
CA GLN A 120 -16.39 -55.51 2.38
C GLN A 120 -17.90 -55.81 2.45
N THR A 121 -18.71 -54.84 2.89
CA THR A 121 -20.18 -55.02 2.99
C THR A 121 -20.84 -55.29 1.63
N LYS A 122 -20.32 -54.70 0.54
CA LYS A 122 -20.77 -55.03 -0.82
C LYS A 122 -20.43 -56.47 -1.21
N ALA A 123 -19.26 -56.97 -0.84
CA ALA A 123 -18.88 -58.36 -1.10
C ALA A 123 -19.78 -59.33 -0.32
N GLU A 124 -20.13 -58.99 0.93
CA GLU A 124 -21.07 -59.75 1.76
C GLU A 124 -22.48 -59.78 1.15
N LEU A 125 -23.00 -58.63 0.68
CA LEU A 125 -24.27 -58.57 -0.04
C LEU A 125 -24.26 -59.46 -1.28
N LYS A 126 -23.20 -59.40 -2.09
CA LYS A 126 -23.06 -60.25 -3.28
C LYS A 126 -23.06 -61.74 -2.93
N ALA A 127 -22.42 -62.12 -1.83
CA ALA A 127 -22.42 -63.50 -1.35
C ALA A 127 -23.81 -63.94 -0.88
N ALA A 128 -24.53 -63.07 -0.14
CA ALA A 128 -25.89 -63.32 0.31
C ALA A 128 -26.87 -63.45 -0.88
N GLU A 129 -26.78 -62.58 -1.88
CA GLU A 129 -27.59 -62.64 -3.11
C GLU A 129 -27.35 -63.94 -3.87
N ALA A 130 -26.09 -64.34 -4.04
CA ALA A 130 -25.74 -65.60 -4.69
C ALA A 130 -26.25 -66.82 -3.91
N HIS A 131 -26.23 -66.77 -2.58
CA HIS A 131 -26.76 -67.83 -1.74
C HIS A 131 -28.29 -67.92 -1.84
N ALA A 132 -28.99 -66.79 -1.72
CA ALA A 132 -30.44 -66.70 -1.85
C ALA A 132 -30.92 -67.16 -3.23
N ALA A 133 -30.23 -66.78 -4.30
CA ALA A 133 -30.54 -67.25 -5.65
C ALA A 133 -30.42 -68.77 -5.77
N ARG A 134 -29.33 -69.37 -5.26
CA ARG A 134 -29.15 -70.83 -5.25
C ARG A 134 -30.22 -71.54 -4.44
N THR A 135 -30.52 -71.06 -3.22
CA THR A 135 -31.53 -71.70 -2.36
C THR A 135 -32.93 -71.57 -2.93
N ASN A 136 -33.25 -70.48 -3.62
CA ASN A 136 -34.54 -70.30 -4.28
C ASN A 136 -34.73 -71.30 -5.44
N GLU A 137 -33.70 -71.53 -6.26
CA GLU A 137 -33.76 -72.56 -7.32
C GLU A 137 -33.90 -73.97 -6.74
N LEU A 138 -33.14 -74.31 -5.69
CA LEU A 138 -33.25 -75.61 -5.01
C LEU A 138 -34.61 -75.81 -4.34
N ALA A 139 -35.26 -74.74 -3.87
CA ALA A 139 -36.59 -74.81 -3.27
C ALA A 139 -37.65 -75.16 -4.33
N LYS A 140 -37.52 -74.65 -5.56
CA LYS A 140 -38.40 -74.99 -6.69
C LYS A 140 -38.32 -76.47 -7.06
N THR A 141 -37.15 -77.09 -6.92
CA THR A 141 -36.95 -78.52 -7.16
C THR A 141 -37.28 -79.39 -5.93
N GLY A 142 -37.74 -78.80 -4.82
CA GLY A 142 -38.05 -79.51 -3.57
C GLY A 142 -36.84 -79.99 -2.78
N ALA A 143 -35.63 -79.54 -3.13
CA ALA A 143 -34.38 -79.97 -2.50
C ALA A 143 -34.08 -79.24 -1.17
N VAL A 144 -34.74 -78.10 -0.91
CA VAL A 144 -34.67 -77.36 0.36
C VAL A 144 -36.06 -76.88 0.79
N SER A 145 -36.22 -76.54 2.07
CA SER A 145 -37.49 -76.02 2.61
C SER A 145 -37.79 -74.59 2.16
N LYS A 146 -39.09 -74.23 2.08
CA LYS A 146 -39.52 -72.86 1.78
C LYS A 146 -39.03 -71.86 2.82
N GLN A 147 -39.09 -72.23 4.10
CA GLN A 147 -38.58 -71.41 5.20
C GLN A 147 -37.10 -71.05 5.01
N LEU A 148 -36.26 -72.01 4.60
CA LEU A 148 -34.84 -71.72 4.35
C LEU A 148 -34.65 -70.74 3.19
N ALA A 149 -35.48 -70.81 2.15
CA ALA A 149 -35.42 -69.84 1.05
C ALA A 149 -35.85 -68.43 1.50
N GLU A 150 -36.89 -68.32 2.34
CA GLU A 150 -37.36 -67.06 2.93
C GLU A 150 -36.32 -66.45 3.91
N ASP A 151 -35.69 -67.28 4.74
CA ASP A 151 -34.61 -66.85 5.65
C ASP A 151 -33.42 -66.28 4.86
N ASN A 152 -33.04 -66.91 3.74
CA ASN A 152 -31.97 -66.41 2.88
C ASN A 152 -32.33 -65.12 2.15
N LEU A 153 -33.60 -64.92 1.78
CA LEU A 153 -34.07 -63.66 1.21
C LEU A 153 -33.99 -62.53 2.26
N THR A 154 -34.37 -62.83 3.50
CA THR A 154 -34.25 -61.89 4.63
C THR A 154 -32.79 -61.51 4.89
N ASN A 155 -31.86 -62.46 4.73
CA ASN A 155 -30.42 -62.20 4.83
C ASN A 155 -29.89 -61.25 3.72
N VAL A 156 -30.50 -61.25 2.52
CA VAL A 156 -30.15 -60.28 1.48
C VAL A 156 -30.59 -58.87 1.89
N GLU A 157 -31.82 -58.72 2.39
CA GLU A 157 -32.31 -57.41 2.83
C GLU A 157 -31.50 -56.84 4.00
N SER A 158 -31.07 -57.70 4.95
CA SER A 158 -30.18 -57.26 6.03
C SER A 158 -28.79 -56.84 5.52
N ALA A 159 -28.20 -57.58 4.59
CA ALA A 159 -26.92 -57.21 3.96
C ALA A 159 -27.04 -55.92 3.13
N LYS A 160 -28.17 -55.71 2.45
CA LYS A 160 -28.46 -54.48 1.69
C LYS A 160 -28.60 -53.27 2.61
N ALA A 161 -29.26 -53.43 3.75
CA ALA A 161 -29.32 -52.41 4.80
C ALA A 161 -27.92 -52.06 5.32
N ALA A 162 -27.04 -53.06 5.49
CA ALA A 162 -25.65 -52.84 5.89
C ALA A 162 -24.85 -52.02 4.87
N VAL A 163 -25.00 -52.30 3.57
CA VAL A 163 -24.39 -51.50 2.49
C VAL A 163 -24.89 -50.06 2.52
N ASN A 164 -26.19 -49.84 2.69
CA ASN A 164 -26.77 -48.50 2.77
C ASN A 164 -26.22 -47.73 3.99
N ALA A 165 -26.07 -48.39 5.13
CA ALA A 165 -25.47 -47.79 6.33
C ALA A 165 -23.99 -47.43 6.10
N ALA A 166 -23.21 -48.31 5.48
CA ALA A 166 -21.80 -48.02 5.13
C ALA A 166 -21.69 -46.85 4.14
N LYS A 167 -22.59 -46.77 3.15
CA LYS A 167 -22.64 -45.66 2.19
C LYS A 167 -22.99 -44.33 2.85
N ALA A 168 -23.93 -44.33 3.81
CA ALA A 168 -24.27 -43.14 4.59
C ALA A 168 -23.10 -42.65 5.45
N ARG A 169 -22.32 -43.58 6.04
CA ARG A 169 -21.08 -43.22 6.77
C ARG A 169 -20.05 -42.55 5.86
N LEU A 170 -19.91 -43.03 4.62
CA LEU A 170 -19.01 -42.42 3.64
C LEU A 170 -19.45 -41.00 3.28
N THR A 171 -20.74 -40.77 3.02
CA THR A 171 -21.28 -39.42 2.78
C THR A 171 -21.05 -38.48 3.98
N ALA A 172 -21.21 -38.99 5.21
CA ALA A 172 -20.92 -38.21 6.41
C ALA A 172 -19.42 -37.86 6.54
N ALA A 173 -18.54 -38.78 6.15
CA ALA A 173 -17.10 -38.54 6.11
C ALA A 173 -16.72 -37.47 5.07
N ASP A 174 -17.36 -37.47 3.90
CA ASP A 174 -17.17 -36.42 2.88
C ASP A 174 -17.55 -35.04 3.44
N ALA A 175 -18.71 -34.91 4.08
CA ALA A 175 -19.12 -33.66 4.72
C ALA A 175 -18.13 -33.20 5.81
N THR A 176 -17.57 -34.16 6.54
CA THR A 176 -16.58 -33.90 7.59
C THR A 176 -15.22 -33.45 7.02
N ILE A 177 -14.80 -33.98 5.87
CA ILE A 177 -13.61 -33.52 5.13
C ILE A 177 -13.82 -32.09 4.66
N GLU A 178 -14.97 -31.78 4.06
CA GLU A 178 -15.27 -30.42 3.59
C GLU A 178 -15.30 -29.40 4.74
N ALA A 179 -15.87 -29.76 5.90
CA ALA A 179 -15.79 -28.93 7.10
C ALA A 179 -14.34 -28.70 7.56
N SER A 180 -13.48 -29.72 7.47
CA SER A 180 -12.06 -29.62 7.82
C SER A 180 -11.28 -28.76 6.81
N ARG A 181 -11.63 -28.83 5.52
CA ARG A 181 -11.09 -27.95 4.48
C ARG A 181 -11.49 -26.50 4.69
N ALA A 182 -12.75 -26.24 5.05
CA ALA A 182 -13.21 -24.90 5.42
C ALA A 182 -12.39 -24.32 6.59
N GLN A 183 -12.09 -25.15 7.60
CA GLN A 183 -11.21 -24.74 8.71
C GLN A 183 -9.78 -24.43 8.24
N TYR A 184 -9.23 -25.24 7.32
CA TYR A 184 -7.92 -24.97 6.70
C TYR A 184 -7.90 -23.62 5.96
N TYR A 185 -8.93 -23.32 5.16
CA TYR A 185 -9.04 -22.02 4.48
C TYR A 185 -9.20 -20.86 5.46
N SER A 186 -9.95 -21.05 6.54
CA SER A 186 -10.06 -20.05 7.62
C SER A 186 -8.72 -19.77 8.29
N ALA A 187 -7.93 -20.81 8.59
CA ALA A 187 -6.58 -20.65 9.12
C ALA A 187 -5.64 -19.94 8.13
N GLN A 188 -5.77 -20.24 6.83
CA GLN A 188 -4.98 -19.58 5.79
C GLN A 188 -5.35 -18.08 5.66
N ALA A 189 -6.63 -17.74 5.79
CA ALA A 189 -7.09 -16.35 5.86
C ALA A 189 -6.50 -15.62 7.07
N ALA A 190 -6.38 -16.29 8.23
CA ALA A 190 -5.73 -15.72 9.41
C ALA A 190 -4.23 -15.42 9.17
N VAL A 191 -3.52 -16.26 8.42
CA VAL A 191 -2.12 -15.98 7.99
C VAL A 191 -2.07 -14.73 7.10
N SER A 192 -3.00 -14.59 6.16
CA SER A 192 -3.08 -13.40 5.31
C SER A 192 -3.34 -12.13 6.11
N ALA A 193 -4.27 -12.18 7.07
CA ALA A 193 -4.53 -11.07 7.98
C ALA A 193 -3.30 -10.70 8.82
N ALA A 194 -2.59 -11.68 9.38
CA ALA A 194 -1.36 -11.44 10.14
C ALA A 194 -0.25 -10.82 9.27
N ASN A 195 -0.12 -11.22 8.01
CA ASN A 195 0.80 -10.59 7.06
C ASN A 195 0.43 -9.14 6.75
N ALA A 196 -0.86 -8.83 6.59
CA ALA A 196 -1.33 -7.46 6.41
C ALA A 196 -0.96 -6.58 7.62
N THR A 197 -1.13 -7.09 8.83
CA THR A 197 -0.70 -6.39 10.06
C THR A 197 0.82 -6.15 10.08
N ILE A 198 1.63 -7.15 9.72
CA ILE A 198 3.09 -6.98 9.60
C ILE A 198 3.43 -5.89 8.58
N ALA A 199 2.80 -5.90 7.41
CA ALA A 199 3.04 -4.92 6.35
C ALA A 199 2.66 -3.50 6.78
N GLN A 200 1.55 -3.35 7.52
CA GLN A 200 1.16 -2.06 8.10
C GLN A 200 2.22 -1.55 9.08
N ILE A 201 2.65 -2.37 10.04
CA ILE A 201 3.67 -1.99 11.02
C ILE A 201 5.00 -1.64 10.33
N GLN A 202 5.38 -2.37 9.28
CA GLN A 202 6.56 -2.06 8.48
C GLN A 202 6.43 -0.71 7.76
N SER A 203 5.25 -0.36 7.25
CA SER A 203 4.99 0.97 6.69
C SER A 203 5.16 2.06 7.74
N GLU A 204 4.65 1.84 8.95
CA GLU A 204 4.80 2.78 10.07
C GLU A 204 6.28 2.95 10.46
N ILE A 205 7.07 1.88 10.49
CA ILE A 205 8.52 1.93 10.71
C ILE A 205 9.22 2.73 9.61
N ASN A 206 8.83 2.55 8.34
CA ASN A 206 9.38 3.32 7.24
C ASN A 206 9.04 4.82 7.37
N ASP A 207 7.84 5.14 7.84
CA ASP A 207 7.39 6.51 8.10
C ASP A 207 8.12 7.19 9.29
N MET A 208 8.81 6.41 10.14
CA MET A 208 9.69 6.93 11.20
C MET A 208 11.05 7.43 10.69
N VAL A 209 11.35 7.18 9.41
CA VAL A 209 12.56 7.67 8.74
C VAL A 209 12.19 8.85 7.85
N LEU A 210 12.54 10.06 8.28
CA LEU A 210 12.23 11.28 7.55
C LEU A 210 13.26 11.48 6.44
N LYS A 211 12.77 11.64 5.21
CA LYS A 211 13.59 11.82 4.01
C LYS A 211 13.33 13.18 3.37
N ALA A 212 14.34 13.72 2.69
CA ALA A 212 14.21 14.92 1.90
C ALA A 212 13.33 14.65 0.65
N PRO A 213 12.22 15.39 0.43
CA PRO A 213 11.34 15.15 -0.71
C PRO A 213 11.91 15.67 -2.03
N ARG A 214 12.84 16.64 -1.98
CA ARG A 214 13.52 17.27 -3.12
C ARG A 214 14.93 17.68 -2.74
N ASN A 215 15.71 18.04 -3.76
CA ASN A 215 17.01 18.66 -3.57
C ASN A 215 16.82 20.05 -2.96
N GLY A 216 17.65 20.41 -1.98
CA GLY A 216 17.56 21.71 -1.34
C GLY A 216 18.63 21.93 -0.28
N ARG A 217 18.49 23.02 0.47
CA ARG A 217 19.34 23.32 1.62
C ARG A 217 18.51 23.38 2.90
N ILE A 218 19.01 22.80 3.97
CA ILE A 218 18.36 22.89 5.29
C ILE A 218 18.44 24.35 5.76
N GLN A 219 17.29 24.96 6.03
CA GLN A 219 17.20 26.35 6.44
C GLN A 219 17.34 26.46 7.96
N TYR A 220 16.53 25.71 8.72
CA TYR A 220 16.63 25.61 10.17
C TYR A 220 16.02 24.32 10.70
N ARG A 221 16.46 23.94 11.91
CA ARG A 221 15.90 22.84 12.70
C ARG A 221 14.76 23.35 13.57
N VAL A 222 13.63 22.65 13.54
CA VAL A 222 12.44 23.02 14.34
C VAL A 222 12.42 22.28 15.67
N VAL A 223 13.09 21.13 15.73
CA VAL A 223 13.05 20.17 16.84
C VAL A 223 14.47 19.66 17.11
N GLU A 224 14.77 19.39 18.36
CA GLU A 224 16.05 18.82 18.80
C GLU A 224 15.97 17.30 19.09
N PRO A 225 17.08 16.55 18.95
CA PRO A 225 17.13 15.15 19.35
C PRO A 225 16.67 14.96 20.80
N GLY A 226 15.81 13.97 21.02
CA GLY A 226 15.19 13.68 22.30
C GLY A 226 13.82 14.33 22.51
N GLU A 227 13.44 15.35 21.72
CA GLU A 227 12.11 15.94 21.77
C GLU A 227 11.04 15.03 21.13
N VAL A 228 9.79 15.24 21.52
CA VAL A 228 8.64 14.46 21.03
C VAL A 228 7.85 15.30 20.05
N VAL A 229 7.62 14.75 18.86
CA VAL A 229 6.81 15.38 17.81
C VAL A 229 5.48 14.68 17.66
N SER A 230 4.42 15.46 17.46
CA SER A 230 3.11 14.95 17.09
C SER A 230 3.07 14.57 15.60
N ALA A 231 2.07 13.79 15.21
CA ALA A 231 1.80 13.53 13.79
C ALA A 231 1.52 14.84 13.05
N GLY A 232 2.22 15.06 11.93
CA GLY A 232 2.22 16.31 11.17
C GLY A 232 3.20 17.37 11.69
N GLY A 233 3.84 17.14 12.84
CA GLY A 233 4.82 18.05 13.42
C GLY A 233 6.03 18.24 12.52
N ARG A 234 6.41 19.50 12.26
CA ARG A 234 7.55 19.86 11.42
C ARG A 234 8.84 19.66 12.20
N VAL A 235 9.79 18.93 11.61
CA VAL A 235 11.10 18.62 12.21
C VAL A 235 12.20 19.48 11.59
N LEU A 236 12.18 19.65 10.26
CA LEU A 236 13.17 20.44 9.53
C LEU A 236 12.49 21.35 8.50
N SER A 237 13.13 22.49 8.21
CA SER A 237 12.81 23.34 7.07
C SER A 237 13.83 23.12 5.95
N LEU A 238 13.35 22.85 4.74
CA LEU A 238 14.14 22.75 3.52
C LEU A 238 13.78 23.91 2.59
N VAL A 239 14.78 24.54 1.98
CA VAL A 239 14.57 25.55 0.94
C VAL A 239 15.00 25.00 -0.41
N ASP A 240 14.10 25.06 -1.40
CA ASP A 240 14.39 24.72 -2.79
C ASP A 240 15.06 25.91 -3.50
N LEU A 241 16.35 25.75 -3.83
CA LEU A 241 17.15 26.76 -4.51
C LEU A 241 17.04 26.70 -6.04
N THR A 242 16.22 25.80 -6.59
CA THR A 242 16.02 25.65 -8.03
C THR A 242 15.11 26.75 -8.60
N ASN A 243 14.20 27.27 -7.77
CA ASN A 243 13.28 28.34 -8.14
C ASN A 243 13.31 29.45 -7.09
N VAL A 244 14.15 30.45 -7.36
CA VAL A 244 14.34 31.64 -6.53
C VAL A 244 13.69 32.82 -7.24
N TYR A 245 12.82 33.54 -6.54
CA TYR A 245 12.12 34.71 -7.07
C TYR A 245 12.31 35.91 -6.14
N MET A 246 12.20 37.13 -6.69
CA MET A 246 12.29 38.36 -5.92
C MET A 246 10.94 39.05 -5.92
N THR A 247 10.38 39.28 -4.74
CA THR A 247 9.21 40.13 -4.55
C THR A 247 9.67 41.56 -4.38
N PHE A 248 9.36 42.43 -5.34
CA PHE A 248 9.77 43.83 -5.34
C PHE A 248 8.59 44.73 -4.95
N PHE A 249 8.79 45.63 -3.98
CA PHE A 249 7.76 46.54 -3.52
C PHE A 249 7.84 47.86 -4.27
N LEU A 250 6.80 48.18 -5.04
CA LEU A 250 6.73 49.39 -5.85
C LEU A 250 5.69 50.37 -5.28
N PRO A 251 5.99 51.68 -5.27
CA PRO A 251 5.00 52.70 -4.89
C PRO A 251 3.75 52.59 -5.76
N ALA A 252 2.57 52.76 -5.16
CA ALA A 252 1.27 52.62 -5.86
C ALA A 252 1.16 53.50 -7.11
N SER A 253 1.84 54.65 -7.14
CA SER A 253 1.91 55.58 -8.28
C SER A 253 2.60 55.00 -9.53
N GLN A 254 3.42 53.96 -9.38
CA GLN A 254 4.17 53.34 -10.48
C GLN A 254 3.61 51.99 -10.90
N VAL A 255 2.81 51.32 -10.06
CA VAL A 255 2.21 50.00 -10.35
C VAL A 255 1.35 50.02 -11.63
N GLY A 256 0.61 51.10 -11.87
CA GLY A 256 -0.27 51.23 -13.04
C GLY A 256 0.46 51.43 -14.38
N LYS A 257 1.77 51.65 -14.37
CA LYS A 257 2.60 51.82 -15.58
C LYS A 257 3.33 50.54 -16.01
N LEU A 258 3.25 49.48 -15.21
CA LEU A 258 3.96 48.23 -15.44
C LEU A 258 3.09 47.26 -16.23
N THR A 259 3.71 46.55 -17.16
CA THR A 259 3.09 45.46 -17.91
C THR A 259 3.69 44.13 -17.48
N MET A 260 2.87 43.08 -17.48
CA MET A 260 3.35 41.71 -17.22
C MET A 260 4.39 41.33 -18.29
N GLY A 261 5.56 40.82 -17.86
CA GLY A 261 6.66 40.44 -18.74
C GLY A 261 7.65 41.56 -19.08
N GLY A 262 7.52 42.74 -18.47
CA GLY A 262 8.54 43.79 -18.57
C GLY A 262 9.88 43.35 -17.97
N GLU A 263 10.98 43.76 -18.59
CA GLU A 263 12.33 43.47 -18.09
C GLU A 263 12.57 44.17 -16.75
N ALA A 264 13.11 43.43 -15.79
CA ALA A 264 13.62 43.95 -14.52
C ALA A 264 15.15 43.82 -14.55
N LEU A 265 15.85 44.95 -14.35
CA LEU A 265 17.31 45.06 -14.33
C LEU A 265 17.86 45.13 -12.90
#